data_AF-A0AB35M875-F1
#
_entry.id   AF-A0AB35M875-F1
#
_cell.length_a   1.000
_cell.length_b   1.000
_cell.length_c   1.000
_cell.angle_alpha   90.00
_cell.angle_beta   90.00
_cell.angle_gamma   90.00
#
_symmetry.space_group_name_H-M   'P 1'
#
loop_
_entity.id
_entity.type
_entity.pdbx_description
1 polymer ?
#
loop_
_entity_poly.entity_id
_entity_poly.type
_entity_poly.pdbx_seq_one_letter_code
_entity_poly.pdbx_strand_id
1 'polypeptide(L)'
;LIIPDLPNDFSAAMAQLEALVRANPQALLVGSSLGGFYATYLHHRYANPALLINPAVEAHLRFEHYVGPQTNYHTGETWDLTAEQIKQLTPLAVAPPKAGAKIQGWLQTGDETLDYRVAERYYQDCVVEVEQGGDHAYKGFAQRIPEILALAGIANA
;
A
#
# COMPACT_ATOMS: atom_id res chain seq x y z
N LEU A 1 -4.35 -16.41 -3.58
CA LEU A 1 -3.89 -15.08 -4.06
C LEU A 1 -5.08 -14.37 -4.66
N ILE A 2 -5.38 -13.15 -4.19
CA ILE A 2 -6.45 -12.30 -4.73
C ILE A 2 -5.78 -10.98 -5.14
N ILE A 3 -5.93 -10.59 -6.40
CA ILE A 3 -5.41 -9.33 -6.95
C ILE A 3 -6.63 -8.63 -7.55
N PRO A 4 -7.37 -7.81 -6.78
CA PRO A 4 -8.58 -7.19 -7.27
C PRO A 4 -8.24 -6.01 -8.17
N ASP A 5 -8.97 -5.88 -9.28
CA ASP A 5 -8.97 -4.65 -10.05
C ASP A 5 -9.76 -3.62 -9.28
N LEU A 6 -9.06 -2.58 -8.82
CA LEU A 6 -9.66 -1.51 -8.05
C LEU A 6 -10.24 -0.43 -8.98
N PRO A 7 -11.45 0.09 -8.71
CA PRO A 7 -12.00 1.22 -9.44
C PRO A 7 -11.17 2.48 -9.21
N ASN A 8 -11.27 3.42 -10.14
CA ASN A 8 -10.55 4.70 -10.07
C ASN A 8 -11.07 5.61 -8.94
N ASP A 9 -12.31 5.41 -8.49
CA ASP A 9 -12.89 6.10 -7.34
C ASP A 9 -12.41 5.46 -6.03
N PHE A 10 -11.77 6.25 -5.16
CA PHE A 10 -11.14 5.74 -3.95
C PHE A 10 -12.13 5.20 -2.92
N SER A 11 -13.33 5.78 -2.84
CA SER A 11 -14.39 5.30 -1.94
C SER A 11 -14.91 3.95 -2.38
N ALA A 12 -15.16 3.78 -3.69
CA ALA A 12 -15.54 2.50 -4.28
C ALA A 12 -14.43 1.45 -4.12
N ALA A 13 -13.16 1.83 -4.31
CA ALA A 13 -12.01 0.95 -4.13
C ALA A 13 -11.91 0.47 -2.69
N MET A 14 -12.06 1.38 -1.72
CA MET A 14 -12.04 1.01 -0.31
C MET A 14 -13.20 0.09 0.06
N ALA A 15 -14.42 0.34 -0.44
CA ALA A 15 -15.57 -0.52 -0.20
C ALA A 15 -15.34 -1.95 -0.71
N GLN A 16 -14.75 -2.10 -1.90
CA GLN A 16 -14.36 -3.40 -2.45
C GLN A 16 -13.30 -4.11 -1.60
N LEU A 17 -12.26 -3.37 -1.18
CA LEU A 17 -11.20 -3.90 -0.32
C LEU A 17 -11.72 -4.34 1.04
N GLU A 18 -12.58 -3.53 1.69
CA GLU A 18 -13.20 -3.91 2.96
C GLU A 18 -14.03 -5.20 2.84
N ALA A 19 -14.78 -5.36 1.75
CA ALA A 19 -15.56 -6.58 1.52
C ALA A 19 -14.64 -7.81 1.40
N LEU A 20 -13.54 -7.69 0.66
CA LEU A 20 -12.54 -8.77 0.52
C LEU A 20 -11.88 -9.11 1.84
N VAL A 21 -11.50 -8.09 2.63
CA VAL A 21 -10.87 -8.27 3.94
C VAL A 21 -11.82 -8.95 4.93
N ARG A 22 -13.09 -8.53 4.98
CA ARG A 22 -14.10 -9.18 5.84
C ARG A 22 -14.33 -10.64 5.46
N ALA A 23 -14.30 -10.96 4.17
CA ALA A 23 -14.39 -12.33 3.69
C ALA A 23 -13.12 -13.16 3.96
N ASN A 24 -11.97 -12.50 4.19
CA ASN A 24 -10.67 -13.13 4.37
C ASN A 24 -9.92 -12.54 5.59
N PRO A 25 -10.42 -12.70 6.83
CA PRO A 25 -9.92 -11.98 8.01
C PRO A 25 -8.49 -12.36 8.44
N GLN A 26 -7.93 -13.43 7.89
CA GLN A 26 -6.56 -13.88 8.16
C GLN A 26 -5.60 -13.67 6.97
N ALA A 27 -6.08 -13.07 5.87
CA ALA A 27 -5.24 -12.83 4.70
C ALA A 27 -4.13 -11.81 5.04
N LEU A 28 -2.93 -12.10 4.55
CA LEU A 28 -1.86 -11.12 4.43
C LEU A 28 -2.24 -10.11 3.34
N LEU A 29 -2.30 -8.84 3.71
CA LEU A 29 -2.45 -7.74 2.76
C LEU A 29 -1.08 -7.40 2.20
N VAL A 30 -0.95 -7.32 0.88
CA VAL A 30 0.27 -6.85 0.23
C VAL A 30 -0.10 -5.61 -0.57
N GLY A 31 0.49 -4.47 -0.22
CA GLY A 31 0.14 -3.17 -0.83
C GLY A 31 1.38 -2.39 -1.21
N SER A 32 1.47 -1.97 -2.48
CA SER A 32 2.53 -1.09 -2.95
C SER A 32 2.02 0.32 -3.22
N SER A 33 2.86 1.35 -3.05
CA SER A 33 2.50 2.75 -3.30
C SER A 33 1.17 3.13 -2.61
N LEU A 34 0.14 3.59 -3.34
CA LEU A 34 -1.20 3.86 -2.79
C LEU A 34 -1.88 2.63 -2.17
N GLY A 35 -1.62 1.43 -2.70
CA GLY A 35 -2.10 0.18 -2.09
C GLY A 35 -1.56 -0.03 -0.68
N GLY A 36 -0.36 0.47 -0.39
CA GLY A 36 0.21 0.46 0.96
C GLY A 36 -0.55 1.36 1.94
N PHE A 37 -1.04 2.51 1.47
CA PHE A 37 -1.92 3.40 2.25
C PHE A 37 -3.22 2.67 2.64
N TYR A 38 -3.85 1.99 1.67
CA TYR A 38 -5.06 1.19 1.92
C TYR A 38 -4.81 0.02 2.86
N ALA A 39 -3.74 -0.75 2.64
CA ALA A 39 -3.39 -1.88 3.50
C ALA A 39 -3.16 -1.44 4.96
N THR A 40 -2.59 -0.26 5.18
CA THR A 40 -2.38 0.31 6.52
C THR A 40 -3.69 0.66 7.20
N TYR A 41 -4.61 1.34 6.51
CA TYR A 41 -5.96 1.59 7.02
C TYR A 41 -6.69 0.28 7.37
N LEU A 42 -6.65 -0.71 6.47
CA LEU A 42 -7.30 -2.00 6.67
C LEU A 42 -6.68 -2.78 7.83
N HIS A 43 -5.36 -2.72 8.03
CA HIS A 43 -4.70 -3.27 9.21
C HIS A 43 -5.25 -2.63 10.50
N HIS A 44 -5.34 -1.30 10.55
CA HIS A 44 -5.89 -0.61 11.73
C HIS A 44 -7.34 -1.01 12.00
N ARG A 45 -8.14 -1.23 10.95
CA ARG A 45 -9.56 -1.50 11.08
C ARG A 45 -9.90 -2.97 11.39
N TYR A 46 -9.16 -3.91 10.80
CA TYR A 46 -9.48 -5.35 10.79
C TYR A 46 -8.36 -6.24 11.34
N ALA A 47 -7.21 -5.68 11.70
CA ALA A 47 -6.04 -6.38 12.25
C ALA A 47 -5.42 -7.46 11.34
N ASN A 48 -5.73 -7.45 10.04
CA ASN A 48 -5.04 -8.29 9.05
C ASN A 48 -3.54 -7.96 9.02
N PRO A 49 -2.63 -8.94 8.98
CA PRO A 49 -1.22 -8.65 8.76
C PRO A 49 -1.02 -7.96 7.40
N ALA A 50 -0.02 -7.08 7.30
CA ALA A 50 0.27 -6.35 6.06
C ALA A 50 1.76 -6.28 5.74
N LEU A 51 2.09 -6.47 4.47
CA LEU A 51 3.38 -6.17 3.86
C LEU A 51 3.22 -4.96 2.93
N LEU A 52 4.03 -3.94 3.14
CA LEU A 52 3.95 -2.65 2.48
C LEU A 52 5.20 -2.43 1.63
N ILE A 53 5.05 -2.09 0.35
CA ILE A 53 6.17 -1.98 -0.59
C ILE A 53 6.21 -0.54 -1.14
N ASN A 54 7.25 0.22 -0.82
CA ASN A 54 7.33 1.65 -1.13
C ASN A 54 5.99 2.38 -0.87
N PRO A 55 5.39 2.26 0.33
CA PRO A 55 4.03 2.73 0.58
C PRO A 55 3.93 4.25 0.61
N ALA A 56 2.84 4.76 0.06
CA ALA A 56 2.40 6.12 0.36
C ALA A 56 1.81 6.16 1.78
N VAL A 57 2.33 7.04 2.64
CA VAL A 57 1.82 7.21 4.03
C VAL A 57 1.03 8.49 4.23
N GLU A 58 1.23 9.47 3.34
CA GLU A 58 0.59 10.78 3.36
C GLU A 58 -0.14 11.06 2.03
N ALA A 59 -0.74 10.02 1.43
CA ALA A 59 -1.39 10.12 0.12
C ALA A 59 -2.43 11.27 0.08
N HIS A 60 -3.22 11.40 1.15
CA HIS A 60 -4.20 12.47 1.34
C HIS A 60 -3.63 13.91 1.37
N LEU A 61 -2.32 14.08 1.59
CA LEU A 61 -1.65 15.40 1.63
C LEU A 61 -0.82 15.67 0.38
N ARG A 62 -0.26 14.63 -0.23
CA ARG A 62 0.78 14.78 -1.27
C ARG A 62 0.28 14.50 -2.68
N PHE A 63 -0.92 13.93 -2.82
CA PHE A 63 -1.40 13.53 -4.14
C PHE A 63 -2.00 14.69 -4.96
N GLU A 64 -2.09 15.91 -4.39
CA GLU A 64 -2.55 17.09 -5.15
C GLU A 64 -1.70 17.35 -6.40
N HIS A 65 -0.41 16.97 -6.39
CA HIS A 65 0.47 17.05 -7.55
C HIS A 65 0.10 16.09 -8.70
N TYR A 66 -0.72 15.06 -8.43
CA TYR A 66 -1.23 14.12 -9.43
C TYR A 66 -2.62 14.51 -9.97
N VAL A 67 -3.18 15.65 -9.55
CA VAL A 67 -4.45 16.14 -10.12
C VAL A 67 -4.31 16.34 -11.63
N GLY A 68 -5.31 15.86 -12.38
CA GLY A 68 -5.31 15.86 -13.83
C GLY A 68 -5.43 14.44 -14.40
N PRO A 69 -5.10 14.26 -15.69
CA PRO A 69 -5.29 12.99 -16.38
C PRO A 69 -4.44 11.88 -15.76
N GLN A 70 -5.10 10.78 -15.42
CA GLN A 70 -4.53 9.54 -14.93
C GLN A 70 -4.89 8.39 -15.87
N THR A 71 -4.06 7.35 -15.86
CA THR A 71 -4.29 6.12 -16.63
C THR A 71 -4.28 4.92 -15.70
N ASN A 72 -5.30 4.09 -15.78
CA ASN A 72 -5.35 2.83 -15.05
C ASN A 72 -4.49 1.84 -15.83
N TYR A 73 -3.34 1.46 -15.28
CA TYR A 73 -2.42 0.59 -16.00
C TYR A 73 -2.96 -0.84 -16.25
N HIS A 74 -4.00 -1.26 -15.51
CA HIS A 74 -4.63 -2.56 -15.72
C HIS A 74 -5.68 -2.52 -16.83
N THR A 75 -6.57 -1.53 -16.82
CA THR A 75 -7.69 -1.45 -17.78
C THR A 75 -7.40 -0.59 -19.00
N GLY A 76 -6.37 0.26 -18.94
CA GLY A 76 -6.06 1.28 -19.93
C GLY A 76 -7.03 2.48 -19.89
N GLU A 77 -8.00 2.49 -18.97
CA GLU A 77 -8.96 3.59 -18.82
C GLU A 77 -8.23 4.86 -18.38
N THR A 78 -8.61 5.99 -18.98
CA THR A 78 -8.14 7.29 -18.54
C THR A 78 -9.24 8.02 -17.78
N TRP A 79 -8.88 8.71 -16.71
CA TRP A 79 -9.80 9.53 -15.94
C TRP A 79 -9.08 10.77 -15.43
N ASP A 80 -9.84 11.84 -15.15
CA ASP A 80 -9.28 13.02 -14.49
C ASP A 80 -9.36 12.83 -12.97
N LEU A 81 -8.20 12.72 -12.32
CA LEU A 81 -8.11 12.75 -10.87
C LEU A 81 -8.34 14.17 -10.38
N THR A 82 -9.38 14.35 -9.58
CA THR A 82 -9.74 15.66 -9.01
C THR A 82 -9.24 15.81 -7.58
N ALA A 83 -9.05 17.05 -7.13
CA ALA A 83 -8.75 17.34 -5.73
C ALA A 83 -9.86 16.83 -4.78
N GLU A 84 -11.12 16.83 -5.22
CA GLU A 84 -12.24 16.30 -4.44
C GLU A 84 -12.15 14.78 -4.26
N GLN A 85 -11.71 14.05 -5.29
CA GLN A 85 -11.42 12.63 -5.15
C GLN A 85 -10.27 12.39 -4.17
N ILE A 86 -9.20 13.18 -4.21
CA ILE A 86 -8.10 13.04 -3.24
C ILE A 86 -8.58 13.22 -1.79
N LYS A 87 -9.54 14.12 -1.53
CA LYS A 87 -10.13 14.28 -0.19
C LYS A 87 -10.78 13.00 0.34
N GLN A 88 -11.24 12.10 -0.53
CA GLN A 88 -11.76 10.78 -0.13
C GLN A 88 -10.70 9.91 0.57
N LEU A 89 -9.41 10.22 0.42
CA LEU A 89 -8.32 9.54 1.15
C LEU A 89 -8.16 10.04 2.58
N THR A 90 -8.67 11.23 2.91
CA THR A 90 -8.49 11.84 4.24
C THR A 90 -9.08 10.99 5.37
N PRO A 91 -10.31 10.45 5.26
CA PRO A 91 -10.87 9.57 6.29
C PRO A 91 -10.10 8.25 6.48
N LEU A 92 -9.26 7.88 5.51
CA LEU A 92 -8.46 6.67 5.54
C LEU A 92 -7.08 6.89 6.18
N ALA A 93 -6.70 8.14 6.44
CA ALA A 93 -5.46 8.47 7.12
C ALA A 93 -5.52 8.02 8.59
N VAL A 94 -4.60 7.15 8.96
CA VAL A 94 -4.48 6.63 10.34
C VAL A 94 -3.18 7.13 10.98
N ALA A 95 -3.11 7.02 12.30
CA ALA A 95 -1.87 7.30 13.02
C ALA A 95 -0.81 6.22 12.72
N PRO A 96 0.49 6.55 12.80
CA PRO A 96 1.58 5.58 12.74
C PRO A 96 1.28 4.30 13.56
N PRO A 97 1.47 3.10 12.98
CA PRO A 97 1.30 1.86 13.73
C PRO A 97 2.33 1.77 14.85
N LYS A 98 1.93 1.16 15.97
CA LYS A 98 2.75 1.03 17.17
C LYS A 98 3.47 -0.31 17.19
N ALA A 99 4.45 -0.43 18.09
CA ALA A 99 5.16 -1.67 18.37
C ALA A 99 4.19 -2.85 18.59
N GLY A 100 4.46 -3.96 17.91
CA GLY A 100 3.60 -5.16 17.92
C GLY A 100 2.52 -5.19 16.82
N ALA A 101 2.37 -4.13 16.02
CA ALA A 101 1.59 -4.19 14.80
C ALA A 101 2.17 -5.25 13.86
N LYS A 102 1.30 -6.05 13.23
CA LYS A 102 1.69 -7.05 12.21
C LYS A 102 1.87 -6.39 10.85
N ILE A 103 2.68 -5.33 10.81
CA ILE A 103 3.02 -4.58 9.61
C ILE A 103 4.52 -4.72 9.36
N GLN A 104 4.87 -5.02 8.12
CA GLN A 104 6.24 -4.99 7.62
C GLN A 104 6.33 -4.04 6.42
N GLY A 105 7.37 -3.21 6.37
CA GLY A 105 7.66 -2.31 5.27
C GLY A 105 8.92 -2.70 4.52
N TRP A 106 8.87 -2.69 3.20
CA TRP A 106 10.01 -2.81 2.29
C TRP A 106 10.15 -1.52 1.50
N LEU A 107 11.30 -0.87 1.67
CA LEU A 107 11.59 0.44 1.09
C LEU A 107 12.84 0.36 0.22
N GLN A 108 12.83 1.07 -0.90
CA GLN A 108 14.01 1.29 -1.73
C GLN A 108 14.39 2.77 -1.72
N THR A 109 15.64 3.07 -1.37
CA THR A 109 16.12 4.46 -1.26
C THR A 109 16.16 5.20 -2.61
N GLY A 110 16.16 4.47 -3.71
CA GLY A 110 16.11 4.97 -5.08
C GLY A 110 14.72 5.29 -5.59
N ASP A 111 13.67 5.15 -4.76
CA ASP A 111 12.32 5.57 -5.10
C ASP A 111 12.31 7.07 -5.48
N GLU A 112 12.08 7.33 -6.75
CA GLU A 112 12.05 8.65 -7.37
C GLU A 112 10.70 9.36 -7.20
N THR A 113 9.69 8.65 -6.71
CA THR A 113 8.31 9.12 -6.57
C THR A 113 8.00 9.51 -5.12
N LEU A 114 8.42 8.68 -4.16
CA LEU A 114 8.17 8.86 -2.73
C LEU A 114 9.50 8.92 -1.97
N ASP A 115 9.69 9.93 -1.12
CA ASP A 115 10.84 9.95 -0.22
C ASP A 115 10.69 8.85 0.84
N TYR A 116 11.51 7.80 0.70
CA TYR A 116 11.47 6.62 1.56
C TYR A 116 11.55 6.96 3.05
N ARG A 117 12.23 8.06 3.42
CA ARG A 117 12.39 8.50 4.82
C ARG A 117 11.07 8.83 5.49
N VAL A 118 10.09 9.28 4.71
CA VAL A 118 8.73 9.57 5.21
C VAL A 118 8.07 8.27 5.66
N ALA A 119 8.14 7.21 4.84
CA ALA A 119 7.62 5.89 5.19
C ALA A 119 8.44 5.25 6.32
N GLU A 120 9.76 5.31 6.27
CA GLU A 120 10.67 4.80 7.31
C GLU A 120 10.31 5.39 8.68
N ARG A 121 10.12 6.72 8.76
CA ARG A 121 9.72 7.40 9.99
C ARG A 121 8.29 7.03 10.42
N TYR A 122 7.37 6.94 9.47
CA TYR A 122 5.97 6.61 9.75
C TYR A 122 5.82 5.18 10.32
N TYR A 123 6.66 4.24 9.88
CA TYR A 123 6.67 2.85 10.34
C TYR A 123 7.82 2.54 11.31
N GLN A 124 8.40 3.54 11.99
CA GLN A 124 9.58 3.37 12.85
C GLN A 124 9.43 2.32 13.98
N ASP A 125 8.20 2.06 14.43
CA ASP A 125 7.90 1.07 15.47
C ASP A 125 7.53 -0.31 14.89
N CYS A 126 7.62 -0.49 13.57
CA CYS A 126 7.36 -1.74 12.84
C CYS A 126 8.66 -2.34 12.30
N VAL A 127 8.55 -3.52 11.67
CA VAL A 127 9.67 -4.09 10.91
C VAL A 127 9.78 -3.35 9.58
N VAL A 128 10.86 -2.58 9.38
CA VAL A 128 11.13 -1.87 8.14
C VAL A 128 12.48 -2.31 7.60
N GLU A 129 12.49 -2.77 6.35
CA GLU A 129 13.70 -3.07 5.60
C GLU A 129 13.92 -1.98 4.55
N VAL A 130 15.13 -1.43 4.53
CA VAL A 130 15.54 -0.38 3.60
C VAL A 130 16.68 -0.88 2.73
N GLU A 131 16.42 -1.01 1.43
CA GLU A 131 17.40 -1.42 0.43
C GLU A 131 18.00 -0.20 -0.29
N GLN A 132 19.32 -0.22 -0.50
CA GLN A 132 20.03 0.86 -1.18
C GLN A 132 19.82 0.80 -2.70
N GLY A 133 19.54 1.94 -3.33
CA GLY A 133 19.16 2.00 -4.74
C GLY A 133 17.72 1.56 -4.98
N GLY A 134 17.45 0.97 -6.14
CA GLY A 134 16.10 0.55 -6.54
C GLY A 134 15.35 1.54 -7.41
N ASP A 135 14.02 1.53 -7.32
CA ASP A 135 13.07 2.50 -7.89
C ASP A 135 11.69 2.38 -7.20
N HIS A 136 10.73 3.23 -7.58
CA HIS A 136 9.37 3.18 -7.04
C HIS A 136 8.66 1.83 -7.29
N ALA A 137 8.93 1.19 -8.43
CA ALA A 137 8.35 -0.10 -8.82
C ALA A 137 8.93 -1.30 -8.06
N TYR A 138 9.90 -1.05 -7.18
CA TYR A 138 10.61 -2.04 -6.38
C TYR A 138 11.43 -3.02 -7.23
N LYS A 139 12.64 -2.62 -7.62
CA LYS A 139 13.57 -3.48 -8.36
C LYS A 139 13.84 -4.75 -7.58
N GLY A 140 13.81 -5.89 -8.27
CA GLY A 140 14.04 -7.18 -7.63
C GLY A 140 12.81 -7.77 -6.94
N PHE A 141 11.60 -7.20 -7.14
CA PHE A 141 10.36 -7.70 -6.54
C PHE A 141 10.14 -9.21 -6.77
N ALA A 142 10.37 -9.70 -7.99
CA ALA A 142 10.16 -11.11 -8.34
C ALA A 142 10.99 -12.07 -7.46
N GLN A 143 12.21 -11.67 -7.10
CA GLN A 143 13.11 -12.43 -6.25
C GLN A 143 12.64 -12.47 -4.78
N ARG A 144 11.80 -11.50 -4.38
CA ARG A 144 11.22 -11.43 -3.02
C ARG A 144 9.91 -12.21 -2.88
N ILE A 145 9.29 -12.66 -3.97
CA ILE A 145 8.03 -13.43 -3.93
C ILE A 145 8.07 -14.61 -2.92
N PRO A 146 9.15 -15.43 -2.84
CA PRO A 146 9.22 -16.51 -1.85
C PRO A 146 9.08 -16.02 -0.40
N GLU A 147 9.59 -14.83 -0.08
CA GLU A 147 9.47 -14.22 1.24
C GLU A 147 8.03 -13.78 1.52
N ILE A 148 7.34 -13.20 0.53
CA ILE A 148 5.92 -12.85 0.64
C ILE A 148 5.07 -14.09 0.90
N LEU A 149 5.34 -15.19 0.20
CA LEU A 149 4.62 -16.46 0.40
C LEU A 149 4.89 -17.03 1.79
N ALA A 150 6.13 -16.97 2.28
CA ALA A 150 6.47 -17.38 3.64
C ALA A 150 5.75 -16.54 4.70
N LEU A 151 5.68 -15.21 4.53
CA LEU A 151 4.92 -14.30 5.39
C LEU A 151 3.41 -14.61 5.37
N ALA A 152 2.88 -15.06 4.22
CA ALA A 152 1.50 -15.49 4.09
C ALA A 152 1.24 -16.90 4.68
N GLY A 153 2.25 -17.56 5.25
CA GLY A 153 2.15 -18.93 5.79
C GLY A 153 2.08 -20.00 4.70
N ILE A 154 2.40 -19.65 3.45
CA ILE A 154 2.46 -20.56 2.31
C ILE A 154 3.92 -20.99 2.19
N ALA A 155 4.35 -21.89 3.07
CA ALA A 155 5.69 -22.48 2.97
C ALA A 155 5.78 -23.36 1.71
N ASN A 156 6.92 -23.29 1.01
CA ASN A 156 7.28 -24.28 0.02
C ASN A 156 7.34 -25.64 0.72
N ALA A 157 6.49 -26.58 0.29
CA ALA A 157 6.69 -28.00 0.59
C ALA A 157 7.96 -28.52 -0.10
#